data_AF-A0A351RTV6-F1
#
_entry.id   AF-A0A351RTV6-F1
#
_cell.length_a   1.000
_cell.length_b   1.000
_cell.length_c   1.000
_cell.angle_alpha   90.00
_cell.angle_beta   90.00
_cell.angle_gamma   90.00
#
_symmetry.space_group_name_H-M   'P 1'
#
loop_
_entity.id
_entity.type
_entity.pdbx_description
1 polymer ?
#
loop_
_entity_poly.entity_id
_entity_poly.type
_entity_poly.pdbx_seq_one_letter_code
_entity_poly.pdbx_strand_id
1 'polypeptide(L)'
;MIKDIPVFYLPFWIVPIKTKRATGFLAPSFGSSNKDGFFINNSFFWAITDHQDATIYLDYLEKKGLREGLEYRYFLSKNSSGNFLGSYLKERDTERELYKINFDHNHLFTYNVQGAVKIDIVSGANPDREYEDDTSMRTRRYTDSYMRLTKNWLSR
;
A
#
# COMPACT_ATOMS: atom_id res chain seq x y z
N MET A 1 -57.40 -6.39 -27.45
CA MET A 1 -57.42 -6.52 -25.97
C MET A 1 -56.20 -7.34 -25.59
N ILE A 2 -55.22 -6.95 -24.78
CA ILE A 2 -55.04 -5.87 -23.80
C ILE A 2 -53.51 -5.78 -23.55
N LYS A 3 -52.98 -4.54 -23.54
CA LYS A 3 -51.74 -4.01 -22.88
C LYS A 3 -50.39 -4.64 -23.26
N ASP A 4 -49.46 -3.93 -23.91
CA ASP A 4 -48.86 -2.65 -23.49
C ASP A 4 -48.65 -2.57 -21.97
N ILE A 5 -47.81 -3.47 -21.45
CA ILE A 5 -47.21 -3.26 -20.12
C ILE A 5 -45.72 -2.99 -20.34
N PRO A 6 -45.25 -1.75 -20.17
CA PRO A 6 -43.83 -1.46 -20.12
C PRO A 6 -43.28 -2.16 -18.87
N VAL A 7 -42.45 -3.18 -19.07
CA VAL A 7 -41.81 -3.89 -17.96
C VAL A 7 -40.63 -3.05 -17.49
N PHE A 8 -40.92 -2.21 -16.49
CA PHE A 8 -39.99 -1.45 -15.65
C PHE A 8 -39.17 -0.33 -16.32
N TYR A 9 -39.63 0.90 -16.10
CA TYR A 9 -38.77 2.08 -16.05
C TYR A 9 -37.89 1.94 -14.80
N LEU A 10 -36.61 1.60 -14.94
CA LEU A 10 -35.69 1.66 -13.81
C LEU A 10 -35.44 3.15 -13.52
N PRO A 11 -35.85 3.70 -12.37
CA PRO A 11 -35.36 5.00 -11.95
C PRO A 11 -33.85 4.83 -11.74
N PHE A 12 -33.08 5.73 -12.34
CA PHE A 12 -31.63 5.83 -12.21
C PHE A 12 -31.23 5.49 -10.78
N TRP A 13 -30.60 4.32 -10.60
CA TRP A 13 -29.91 4.02 -9.35
C TRP A 13 -28.81 5.06 -9.24
N ILE A 14 -29.06 6.12 -8.46
CA ILE A 14 -27.99 6.84 -7.80
C ILE A 14 -27.45 5.81 -6.82
N VAL A 15 -26.49 5.00 -7.29
CA VAL A 15 -25.60 4.28 -6.40
C VAL A 15 -24.99 5.39 -5.54
N PRO A 16 -25.27 5.46 -4.23
CA PRO A 16 -24.46 6.29 -3.39
C PRO A 16 -23.12 5.56 -3.33
N ILE A 17 -22.27 5.80 -4.33
CA ILE A 17 -20.85 5.69 -4.13
C ILE A 17 -20.65 6.58 -2.91
N LYS A 18 -20.35 6.01 -1.74
CA LYS A 18 -19.76 6.80 -0.66
C LYS A 18 -18.47 7.33 -1.27
N THR A 19 -18.55 8.48 -1.93
CA THR A 19 -17.49 9.04 -2.78
C THR A 19 -16.32 9.55 -1.96
N LYS A 20 -16.50 9.62 -0.63
CA LYS A 20 -15.51 10.15 0.28
C LYS A 20 -14.84 9.01 1.04
N ARG A 21 -13.52 8.92 0.85
CA ARG A 21 -12.63 8.08 1.65
C ARG A 21 -12.73 8.58 3.09
N ALA A 22 -13.01 7.67 4.03
CA ALA A 22 -13.22 8.02 5.42
C ALA A 22 -12.00 7.64 6.25
N THR A 23 -11.52 8.57 7.07
CA THR A 23 -10.49 8.31 8.08
C THR A 23 -11.07 7.47 9.21
N GLY A 24 -10.33 6.47 9.67
CA GLY A 24 -10.74 5.63 10.78
C GLY A 24 -9.84 4.43 10.99
N PHE A 25 -10.10 3.72 12.08
CA PHE A 25 -9.48 2.42 12.33
C PHE A 25 -10.00 1.41 11.32
N LEU A 26 -9.07 0.70 10.69
CA LEU A 26 -9.39 -0.52 9.96
C LEU A 26 -9.78 -1.61 10.97
N ALA A 27 -10.58 -2.57 10.52
CA ALA A 27 -10.97 -3.68 11.37
C ALA A 27 -9.71 -4.40 11.87
N PRO A 28 -9.47 -4.43 13.20
CA PRO A 28 -8.31 -5.12 13.71
C PRO A 28 -8.44 -6.61 13.41
N SER A 29 -7.31 -7.27 13.17
CA SER A 29 -7.25 -8.72 13.06
C SER A 29 -6.45 -9.29 14.21
N PHE A 30 -6.85 -10.45 14.70
CA PHE A 30 -6.12 -11.16 15.75
C PHE A 30 -6.21 -12.65 15.49
N GLY A 31 -5.25 -13.38 16.03
CA GLY A 31 -5.18 -14.82 15.84
C GLY A 31 -4.00 -15.42 16.58
N SER A 32 -3.70 -16.67 16.26
CA SER A 32 -2.51 -17.34 16.78
C SER A 32 -1.84 -18.12 15.66
N SER A 33 -0.52 -18.00 15.54
CA SER A 33 0.29 -18.74 14.58
C SER A 33 1.46 -19.41 15.29
N ASN A 34 1.96 -20.52 14.74
CA ASN A 34 3.13 -21.21 15.30
C ASN A 34 4.38 -20.31 15.31
N LYS A 35 4.43 -19.33 14.41
CA LYS A 35 5.59 -18.49 14.18
C LYS A 35 5.56 -17.19 14.99
N ASP A 36 4.43 -16.51 14.98
CA ASP A 36 4.27 -15.19 15.60
C ASP A 36 3.65 -15.28 17.00
N GLY A 37 3.12 -16.46 17.36
CA GLY A 37 2.34 -16.67 18.57
C GLY A 37 0.96 -16.03 18.43
N PHE A 38 0.37 -15.62 19.54
CA PHE A 38 -0.77 -14.73 19.51
C PHE A 38 -0.39 -13.39 18.86
N PHE A 39 -1.23 -12.90 17.94
CA PHE A 39 -0.99 -11.62 17.29
C PHE A 39 -2.25 -10.74 17.29
N ILE A 40 -2.04 -9.43 17.31
CA ILE A 40 -3.06 -8.40 17.12
C ILE A 40 -2.51 -7.38 16.13
N ASN A 41 -3.18 -7.22 14.99
CA ASN A 41 -2.84 -6.22 13.99
C ASN A 41 -3.85 -5.08 14.08
N ASN A 42 -3.34 -3.86 14.24
CA ASN A 42 -4.16 -2.66 14.33
C ASN A 42 -3.69 -1.64 13.30
N SER A 43 -4.60 -1.13 12.49
CA SER A 43 -4.25 -0.17 11.46
C SER A 43 -5.22 1.00 11.47
N PHE A 44 -4.67 2.19 11.30
CA PHE A 44 -5.41 3.44 11.21
C PHE A 44 -5.24 4.02 9.81
N PHE A 45 -6.35 4.10 9.08
CA PHE A 45 -6.40 4.69 7.75
C PHE A 45 -6.76 6.17 7.87
N TRP A 46 -5.91 7.02 7.29
CA TRP A 46 -6.06 8.47 7.26
C TRP A 46 -6.26 8.94 5.82
N ALA A 47 -7.50 9.30 5.48
CA ALA A 47 -7.81 10.01 4.25
C ALA A 47 -7.46 11.49 4.43
N ILE A 48 -6.27 11.90 3.97
CA ILE A 48 -5.78 13.29 4.11
C ILE A 48 -6.49 14.18 3.08
N THR A 49 -6.54 13.73 1.82
CA THR A 49 -7.30 14.35 0.73
C THR A 49 -7.90 13.27 -0.17
N ASP A 50 -8.69 13.65 -1.18
CA ASP A 50 -9.22 12.70 -2.17
C ASP A 50 -8.12 11.98 -2.99
N HIS A 51 -6.89 12.50 -2.96
CA HIS A 51 -5.74 12.00 -3.74
C HIS A 51 -4.54 11.61 -2.87
N GLN A 52 -4.67 11.70 -1.54
CA GLN A 52 -3.60 11.35 -0.61
C GLN A 52 -4.16 10.62 0.58
N ASP A 53 -3.55 9.51 0.93
CA ASP A 53 -3.88 8.71 2.09
C ASP A 53 -2.64 8.20 2.80
N ALA A 54 -2.78 8.00 4.11
CA ALA A 54 -1.78 7.33 4.92
C ALA A 54 -2.43 6.18 5.68
N THR A 55 -1.70 5.09 5.87
CA THR A 55 -2.08 3.99 6.75
C THR A 55 -0.97 3.79 7.75
N ILE A 56 -1.28 3.95 9.03
CA ILE A 56 -0.36 3.65 10.12
C ILE A 56 -0.76 2.29 10.67
N TYR A 57 0.18 1.38 10.84
CA TYR A 57 -0.09 0.09 11.46
C TYR A 57 0.80 -0.15 12.67
N LEU A 58 0.22 -0.85 13.63
CA LEU A 58 0.84 -1.27 14.87
C LEU A 58 0.39 -2.69 15.15
N ASP A 59 1.31 -3.63 14.96
CA ASP A 59 1.06 -5.04 15.10
C ASP A 59 1.84 -5.57 16.29
N TYR A 60 1.11 -6.22 17.20
CA TYR A 60 1.67 -6.93 18.32
C TYR A 60 1.80 -8.39 17.96
N LEU A 61 3.03 -8.92 18.02
CA LEU A 61 3.37 -10.31 17.77
C LEU A 61 3.95 -10.89 19.06
N GLU A 62 3.28 -11.84 19.71
CA GLU A 62 3.70 -12.36 21.02
C GLU A 62 5.14 -12.89 21.02
N LYS A 63 5.53 -13.63 19.98
CA LYS A 63 6.87 -14.23 19.88
C LYS A 63 7.92 -13.28 19.33
N LYS A 64 7.51 -12.34 18.49
CA LYS A 64 8.43 -11.49 17.72
C LYS A 64 8.58 -10.09 18.30
N GLY A 65 7.52 -9.51 18.85
CA GLY A 65 7.55 -8.17 19.43
C GLY A 65 6.59 -7.22 18.73
N LEU A 66 6.92 -5.94 18.75
CA LEU A 66 6.10 -4.89 18.15
C LEU A 66 6.61 -4.58 16.75
N ARG A 67 5.69 -4.58 15.78
CA ARG A 67 5.92 -4.10 14.42
C ARG A 67 5.11 -2.84 14.22
N GLU A 68 5.77 -1.78 13.80
CA GLU A 68 5.13 -0.53 13.41
C GLU A 68 5.46 -0.18 11.98
N GLY A 69 4.56 0.56 11.34
CA GLY A 69 4.86 1.12 10.05
C GLY A 69 3.85 2.13 9.55
N LEU A 70 4.24 2.71 8.43
CA LEU A 70 3.56 3.80 7.77
C LEU A 70 3.59 3.54 6.28
N GLU A 71 2.41 3.49 5.69
CA GLU A 71 2.21 3.58 4.26
C GLU A 71 1.66 4.95 3.94
N TYR A 72 2.22 5.61 2.94
CA TYR A 72 1.72 6.87 2.43
C TYR A 72 1.61 6.79 0.92
N ARG A 73 0.45 7.14 0.38
CA ARG A 73 0.17 7.11 -1.06
C ARG A 73 -0.33 8.48 -1.48
N TYR A 74 0.18 8.94 -2.61
CA TYR A 74 -0.19 10.25 -3.13
C TYR A 74 -0.30 10.26 -4.66
N PHE A 75 -1.23 11.08 -5.13
CA PHE A 75 -1.37 11.47 -6.53
C PHE A 75 -1.32 13.00 -6.57
N LEU A 76 -0.15 13.57 -6.88
CA LEU A 76 0.02 15.04 -6.95
C LEU A 76 -0.68 15.62 -8.18
N SER A 77 -0.77 14.84 -9.25
CA SER A 77 -1.51 15.19 -10.47
C SER A 77 -1.86 13.92 -11.25
N LYS A 78 -2.62 14.04 -12.34
CA LYS A 78 -2.85 12.91 -13.27
C LYS A 78 -1.56 12.30 -13.82
N ASN A 79 -0.48 13.07 -13.78
CA ASN A 79 0.81 12.76 -14.33
C ASN A 79 1.83 12.37 -13.25
N SER A 80 1.49 12.51 -11.96
CA SER A 80 2.44 12.31 -10.88
C SER A 80 1.81 11.55 -9.72
N SER A 81 2.39 10.40 -9.42
CA SER A 81 1.98 9.55 -8.32
C SER A 81 3.19 8.97 -7.63
N GLY A 82 3.01 8.58 -6.38
CA GLY A 82 4.02 7.85 -5.66
C GLY A 82 3.46 7.20 -4.41
N ASN A 83 4.30 6.37 -3.82
CA ASN A 83 4.06 5.75 -2.54
C ASN A 83 5.34 5.79 -1.71
N PHE A 84 5.13 5.64 -0.42
CA PHE A 84 6.18 5.49 0.56
C PHE A 84 5.71 4.43 1.55
N LEU A 85 6.61 3.51 1.90
CA LEU A 85 6.40 2.53 2.95
C LEU A 85 7.62 2.58 3.85
N GLY A 86 7.37 2.80 5.14
CA GLY A 86 8.37 2.65 6.19
C GLY A 86 7.87 1.65 7.21
N SER A 87 8.69 0.67 7.57
CA SER A 87 8.36 -0.29 8.62
C SER A 87 9.56 -0.57 9.51
N TYR A 88 9.26 -0.88 10.77
CA TYR A 88 10.23 -1.25 11.78
C TYR A 88 9.66 -2.36 12.66
N LEU A 89 10.49 -3.34 12.99
CA LEU A 89 10.17 -4.43 13.89
C LEU A 89 11.42 -4.76 14.69
N LYS A 90 11.29 -4.76 16.01
CA LYS A 90 12.32 -5.26 16.91
C LYS A 90 11.97 -6.67 17.37
N GLU A 91 12.72 -7.64 16.87
CA GLU A 91 12.58 -9.05 17.24
C GLU A 91 13.05 -9.28 18.68
N ARG A 92 12.17 -9.80 19.54
CA ARG A 92 12.48 -10.12 20.95
C ARG A 92 13.23 -11.43 21.10
N ASP A 93 13.01 -12.38 20.19
CA ASP A 93 13.61 -13.71 20.20
C ASP A 93 15.07 -13.71 19.70
N THR A 94 15.34 -12.97 18.62
CA THR A 94 16.67 -12.91 17.98
C THR A 94 17.46 -11.63 18.31
N GLU A 95 16.84 -10.68 19.01
CA GLU A 95 17.34 -9.32 19.24
C GLU A 95 17.68 -8.56 17.95
N ARG A 96 17.10 -8.95 16.81
CA ARG A 96 17.32 -8.29 15.53
C ARG A 96 16.40 -7.09 15.36
N GLU A 97 16.95 -6.04 14.78
CA GLU A 97 16.18 -4.88 14.36
C GLU A 97 15.97 -4.95 12.85
N LEU A 98 14.72 -5.13 12.45
CA LEU A 98 14.28 -5.23 11.08
C LEU A 98 13.64 -3.91 10.67
N TYR A 99 14.09 -3.35 9.56
CA TYR A 99 13.47 -2.17 8.98
C TYR A 99 13.38 -2.30 7.46
N LYS A 100 12.38 -1.61 6.89
CA LYS A 100 12.15 -1.50 5.46
C LYS A 100 11.74 -0.08 5.14
N ILE A 101 12.36 0.49 4.11
CA ILE A 101 12.00 1.78 3.54
C ILE A 101 11.88 1.59 2.04
N ASN A 102 10.69 1.82 1.51
CA ASN A 102 10.42 1.82 0.09
C ASN A 102 9.80 3.15 -0.32
N PHE A 103 10.23 3.66 -1.46
CA PHE A 103 9.69 4.86 -2.06
C PHE A 103 9.68 4.68 -3.56
N ASP A 104 8.50 4.72 -4.15
CA ASP A 104 8.34 4.78 -5.59
C ASP A 104 7.67 6.09 -5.99
N HIS A 105 8.22 6.75 -7.00
CA HIS A 105 7.67 7.97 -7.57
C HIS A 105 7.71 7.89 -9.10
N ASN A 106 6.57 8.14 -9.73
CA ASN A 106 6.44 8.21 -11.18
C ASN A 106 5.93 9.59 -11.58
N HIS A 107 6.54 10.17 -12.61
CA HIS A 107 6.19 11.48 -13.13
C HIS A 107 6.23 11.51 -14.65
N LEU A 108 5.12 11.90 -15.27
CA LEU A 108 4.97 12.12 -16.70
C LEU A 108 5.13 13.61 -16.99
N PHE A 109 6.32 14.01 -17.42
CA PHE A 109 6.61 15.37 -17.83
C PHE A 109 5.99 15.68 -19.21
N THR A 110 5.89 16.97 -19.52
CA THR A 110 5.56 17.46 -20.87
C THR A 110 6.52 16.88 -21.92
N TYR A 111 6.05 16.68 -23.15
CA TYR A 111 6.80 16.08 -24.27
C TYR A 111 7.07 14.56 -24.16
N ASN A 112 6.17 13.79 -23.56
CA ASN A 112 6.26 12.32 -23.44
C ASN A 112 7.55 11.83 -22.78
N VAL A 113 8.05 12.60 -21.81
CA VAL A 113 9.18 12.23 -20.97
C VAL A 113 8.65 11.64 -19.66
N GLN A 114 9.10 10.44 -19.32
CA GLN A 114 8.72 9.74 -18.10
C GLN A 114 9.92 9.69 -17.16
N GLY A 115 9.73 10.14 -15.93
CA GLY A 115 10.64 9.92 -14.82
C GLY A 115 10.07 8.88 -13.87
N ALA A 116 10.92 7.98 -13.41
CA ALA A 116 10.63 7.06 -12.34
C ALA A 116 11.79 7.04 -11.35
N VAL A 117 11.48 7.11 -10.06
CA VAL A 117 12.44 6.95 -8.97
C VAL A 117 11.94 5.81 -8.11
N LYS A 118 12.84 4.87 -7.83
CA LYS A 118 12.60 3.79 -6.89
C LYS A 118 13.74 3.74 -5.90
N ILE A 119 13.39 3.81 -4.62
CA ILE A 119 14.29 3.59 -3.50
C ILE A 119 13.74 2.42 -2.72
N ASP A 120 14.63 1.51 -2.37
CA ASP A 120 14.32 0.31 -1.63
C ASP A 120 15.52 0.04 -0.73
N ILE A 121 15.26 0.03 0.57
CA ILE A 121 16.26 -0.15 1.61
C ILE A 121 15.67 -1.14 2.61
N VAL A 122 16.40 -2.20 2.90
CA VAL A 122 15.95 -3.26 3.79
C VAL A 122 17.09 -3.67 4.72
N SER A 123 16.77 -3.97 5.98
CA SER A 123 17.71 -4.59 6.91
C SER A 123 18.21 -5.94 6.38
N GLY A 124 19.46 -6.30 6.67
CA GLY A 124 20.14 -7.48 6.10
C GLY A 124 19.48 -8.84 6.42
N ALA A 125 18.59 -8.90 7.41
CA ALA A 125 17.83 -10.10 7.75
C ALA A 125 16.56 -10.31 6.87
N ASN A 126 16.31 -9.43 5.90
CA ASN A 126 15.25 -9.52 4.88
C ASN A 126 13.83 -9.83 5.45
N PRO A 127 13.22 -8.86 6.16
CA PRO A 127 11.86 -8.95 6.69
C PRO A 127 10.80 -9.39 5.67
N ASP A 128 11.01 -9.16 4.37
CA ASP A 128 10.04 -9.51 3.31
C ASP A 128 9.70 -11.01 3.28
N ARG A 129 10.64 -11.90 3.61
CA ARG A 129 10.38 -13.36 3.60
C ARG A 129 9.46 -13.79 4.74
N GLU A 130 9.56 -13.06 5.84
CA GLU A 130 9.03 -13.45 7.13
C GLU A 130 7.73 -12.70 7.44
N TYR A 131 7.62 -11.42 7.12
CA TYR A 131 6.53 -10.59 7.63
C TYR A 131 5.62 -9.99 6.55
N GLU A 132 5.94 -10.22 5.28
CA GLU A 132 5.16 -9.71 4.16
C GLU A 132 4.03 -10.68 3.77
N ASP A 133 2.81 -10.14 3.66
CA ASP A 133 1.62 -10.92 3.30
C ASP A 133 1.55 -11.20 1.79
N ASP A 134 2.20 -10.37 0.97
CA ASP A 134 2.27 -10.58 -0.48
C ASP A 134 3.27 -11.70 -0.84
N THR A 135 2.72 -12.82 -1.33
CA THR A 135 3.49 -14.00 -1.76
C THR A 135 4.60 -13.69 -2.77
N SER A 136 4.44 -12.68 -3.63
CA SER A 136 5.43 -12.31 -4.63
C SER A 136 6.65 -11.64 -3.98
N MET A 137 6.43 -10.81 -2.95
CA MET A 137 7.47 -10.13 -2.21
C MET A 137 8.29 -11.08 -1.33
N ARG A 138 7.71 -12.18 -0.83
CA ARG A 138 8.42 -13.21 -0.05
C ARG A 138 9.53 -13.94 -0.82
N THR A 139 9.52 -13.89 -2.14
CA THR A 139 10.52 -14.54 -3.00
C THR A 139 11.67 -13.62 -3.41
N ARG A 140 11.58 -12.33 -3.07
CA ARG A 140 12.55 -11.31 -3.49
C ARG A 140 13.88 -11.48 -2.77
N ARG A 141 14.96 -11.57 -3.56
CA ARG A 141 16.35 -11.75 -3.07
C ARG A 141 17.21 -10.49 -3.17
N TYR A 142 16.80 -9.50 -3.96
CA TYR A 142 17.56 -8.28 -4.21
C TYR A 142 16.70 -7.05 -4.01
N THR A 143 17.36 -6.00 -3.53
CA THR A 143 16.82 -4.68 -3.25
C THR A 143 17.42 -3.75 -4.29
N ASP A 144 16.56 -3.14 -5.10
CA ASP A 144 16.98 -2.34 -6.24
C ASP A 144 16.55 -0.89 -6.03
N SER A 145 17.53 0.01 -5.97
CA SER A 145 17.30 1.44 -6.01
C SER A 145 17.77 1.98 -7.36
N TYR A 146 16.88 2.64 -8.09
CA TYR A 146 17.19 3.19 -9.40
C TYR A 146 16.42 4.48 -9.68
N MET A 147 17.00 5.28 -10.58
CA MET A 147 16.33 6.42 -11.18
C MET A 147 16.34 6.23 -12.70
N ARG A 148 15.15 6.33 -13.32
CA ARG A 148 14.96 6.15 -14.75
C ARG A 148 14.36 7.42 -15.35
N LEU A 149 14.95 7.88 -16.46
CA LEU A 149 14.37 8.90 -17.33
C LEU A 149 14.21 8.29 -18.72
N THR A 150 13.01 8.36 -19.31
CA THR A 150 12.71 7.78 -20.62
C THR A 150 11.97 8.80 -21.48
N LYS A 151 12.40 8.96 -22.73
CA LYS A 151 11.72 9.83 -23.71
C LYS A 151 11.25 9.00 -24.89
N ASN A 152 9.94 9.03 -25.15
CA ASN A 152 9.36 8.32 -26.29
C ASN A 152 9.18 9.29 -27.47
N TRP A 153 9.82 8.97 -28.59
CA TRP A 153 9.64 9.69 -29.83
C TRP A 153 8.46 9.07 -30.58
N LEU A 154 7.49 9.89 -30.98
CA LEU A 154 6.45 9.44 -31.90
C LEU A 154 7.10 9.28 -33.29
N SER A 155 7.20 8.04 -33.78
CA SER A 155 7.48 7.81 -35.19
C SER A 155 6.30 8.34 -35.99
N ARG A 156 6.60 9.20 -36.96
CA ARG A 156 5.63 9.73 -37.91
C ARG A 156 5.24 8.67 -38.93
#